data_AF-A0A9E6MSJ7-F1
#
_entry.id   AF-A0A9E6MSJ7-F1
#
_cell.length_a   1.000
_cell.length_b   1.000
_cell.length_c   1.000
_cell.angle_alpha   90.00
_cell.angle_beta   90.00
_cell.angle_gamma   90.00
#
_symmetry.space_group_name_H-M   'P 1'
#
loop_
_entity.id
_entity.type
_entity.pdbx_description
1 polymer ?
#
loop_
_entity_poly.entity_id
_entity_poly.type
_entity_poly.pdbx_seq_one_letter_code
_entity_poly.pdbx_strand_id
1 'polypeptide(L)'
;MKLSKIHRKMILAFALKRRKSMILVFENSFWGRIKFSIIRAVFRKNIHFHSFWNKSRTHSKTQIFLFRKIENLEKYLEAESLSWYGNEREKSILLGEALNYPEFAIQDFVKMLNEENPQKMSFKNFDFGYDGFVFRVENFRKVLDWLKSQEVPFKKSHFRVFENGKWRDLSQGKIERVKYEN
;
A
#
# COMPACT_ATOMS: atom_id res chain seq x y z
N MET A 1 4.88 4.90 -26.50
CA MET A 1 3.81 4.84 -25.46
C MET A 1 4.42 5.10 -24.07
N LYS A 2 4.04 6.16 -23.34
CA LYS A 2 4.62 6.48 -22.02
C LYS A 2 3.75 5.91 -20.87
N LEU A 3 4.38 5.25 -19.90
CA LEU A 3 3.79 4.90 -18.60
C LEU A 3 3.65 6.16 -17.73
N SER A 4 2.66 6.18 -16.83
CA SER A 4 2.53 7.28 -15.86
C SER A 4 3.82 7.41 -15.04
N LYS A 5 4.09 8.59 -14.50
CA LYS A 5 5.26 8.81 -13.62
C LYS A 5 5.22 7.85 -12.42
N ILE A 6 4.04 7.61 -11.85
CA ILE A 6 3.83 6.71 -10.70
C ILE A 6 4.12 5.26 -11.10
N HIS A 7 3.54 4.76 -12.19
CA HIS A 7 3.79 3.39 -12.66
C HIS A 7 5.27 3.12 -12.92
N ARG A 8 5.98 4.07 -13.54
CA ARG A 8 7.43 3.94 -13.78
C ARG A 8 8.21 3.82 -12.47
N LYS A 9 7.88 4.61 -11.45
CA LYS A 9 8.54 4.55 -10.15
C LYS A 9 8.26 3.24 -9.43
N MET A 10 7.01 2.76 -9.45
CA MET A 10 6.65 1.48 -8.84
C MET A 10 7.34 0.30 -9.53
N ILE A 11 7.34 0.27 -10.88
CA ILE A 11 8.03 -0.77 -11.65
C ILE A 11 9.54 -0.74 -11.39
N LEU A 12 10.16 0.44 -11.34
CA LEU A 12 11.58 0.58 -11.04
C LEU A 12 11.91 0.13 -9.61
N ALA A 13 11.15 0.57 -8.61
CA ALA A 13 11.32 0.15 -7.22
C ALA A 13 11.15 -1.37 -7.06
N PHE A 14 10.17 -1.94 -7.76
CA PHE A 14 10.00 -3.38 -7.82
C PHE A 14 11.24 -4.00 -8.48
N ALA A 15 11.63 -3.64 -9.70
CA ALA A 15 12.79 -4.20 -10.43
C ALA A 15 14.10 -4.15 -9.62
N LEU A 16 14.37 -3.04 -8.93
CA LEU A 16 15.54 -2.84 -8.04
C LEU A 16 15.48 -3.61 -6.71
N LYS A 17 14.51 -4.53 -6.54
CA LYS A 17 14.31 -5.35 -5.32
C LYS A 17 14.03 -4.54 -4.04
N ARG A 18 13.74 -3.24 -4.14
CA ARG A 18 13.39 -2.38 -2.99
C ARG A 18 12.02 -2.71 -2.39
N ARG A 19 11.18 -3.45 -3.13
CA ARG A 19 9.86 -3.89 -2.67
C ARG A 19 9.63 -5.35 -2.97
N LYS A 20 8.86 -5.97 -2.08
CA LYS A 20 8.39 -7.36 -2.18
C LYS A 20 7.03 -7.48 -2.87
N SER A 21 6.29 -6.38 -3.00
CA SER A 21 5.03 -6.31 -3.73
C SER A 21 4.89 -5.01 -4.53
N MET A 22 4.01 -5.00 -5.53
CA MET A 22 3.70 -3.83 -6.36
C MET A 22 2.22 -3.88 -6.78
N ILE A 23 1.59 -2.70 -6.80
CA ILE A 23 0.20 -2.51 -7.24
C ILE A 23 0.20 -1.55 -8.42
N LEU A 24 -0.43 -1.90 -9.55
CA LEU A 24 -0.55 -1.03 -10.73
C LEU A 24 -1.98 -1.00 -11.25
N VAL A 25 -2.55 0.18 -11.43
CA VAL A 25 -3.90 0.34 -12.00
C VAL A 25 -3.83 0.83 -13.45
N PHE A 26 -4.54 0.18 -14.36
CA PHE A 26 -4.62 0.53 -15.78
C PHE A 26 -6.07 0.78 -16.18
N GLU A 27 -6.34 1.90 -16.84
CA GLU A 27 -7.65 2.18 -17.45
C GLU A 27 -7.95 1.18 -18.57
N ASN A 28 -9.21 0.81 -18.78
CA ASN A 28 -9.65 -0.10 -19.84
C ASN A 28 -9.70 0.56 -21.24
N SER A 29 -8.71 1.38 -21.54
CA SER A 29 -8.45 1.95 -22.87
C SER A 29 -7.55 1.01 -23.69
N PHE A 30 -7.53 1.17 -25.02
CA PHE A 30 -6.62 0.42 -25.90
C PHE A 30 -5.17 0.42 -25.40
N TRP A 31 -4.65 1.60 -25.05
CA TRP A 31 -3.30 1.74 -24.51
C TRP A 31 -3.12 1.12 -23.12
N GLY A 32 -4.15 1.16 -22.27
CA GLY A 32 -4.11 0.49 -20.97
C GLY A 32 -4.04 -1.02 -21.09
N ARG A 33 -4.82 -1.60 -22.01
CA ARG A 33 -4.79 -3.05 -22.32
C ARG A 33 -3.43 -3.50 -22.85
N ILE A 34 -2.82 -2.74 -23.76
CA ILE A 34 -1.46 -3.05 -24.26
C ILE A 34 -0.45 -3.04 -23.11
N LYS A 35 -0.48 -2.00 -22.25
CA LYS A 35 0.42 -1.92 -21.08
C LYS A 35 0.22 -3.11 -20.14
N PHE A 36 -1.02 -3.47 -19.85
CA PHE A 36 -1.36 -4.63 -19.04
C PHE A 36 -0.76 -5.92 -19.63
N SER A 37 -0.96 -6.17 -20.93
CA SER A 37 -0.43 -7.36 -21.60
C SER A 37 1.09 -7.44 -21.53
N ILE A 38 1.79 -6.32 -21.69
CA ILE A 38 3.26 -6.26 -21.56
C ILE A 38 3.69 -6.59 -20.13
N ILE A 39 3.10 -5.94 -19.12
CA ILE A 39 3.44 -6.18 -17.71
C ILE A 39 3.16 -7.63 -17.33
N ARG A 40 2.02 -8.18 -17.73
CA ARG A 40 1.67 -9.60 -17.53
C ARG A 40 2.70 -10.53 -18.18
N ALA A 41 3.15 -10.21 -19.39
CA ALA A 41 4.13 -11.02 -20.11
C ALA A 41 5.53 -10.99 -19.48
N VAL A 42 5.90 -9.88 -18.83
CA VAL A 42 7.20 -9.72 -18.13
C VAL A 42 7.19 -10.41 -16.76
N PHE A 43 6.11 -10.24 -15.99
CA PHE A 43 6.04 -10.67 -14.59
C PHE A 43 5.16 -11.92 -14.41
N ARG A 44 5.25 -12.88 -15.34
CA ARG A 44 4.34 -14.04 -15.50
C ARG A 44 4.01 -14.85 -14.23
N LYS A 45 4.83 -14.78 -13.20
CA LYS A 45 4.70 -15.54 -11.95
C LYS A 45 4.37 -14.59 -10.79
N ASN A 46 3.56 -15.05 -9.85
CA ASN A 46 3.17 -14.34 -8.62
C ASN A 46 2.37 -13.05 -8.87
N ILE A 47 1.48 -13.07 -9.87
CA ILE A 47 0.62 -11.96 -10.28
C ILE A 47 -0.85 -12.29 -10.01
N HIS A 48 -1.59 -11.33 -9.49
CA HIS A 48 -3.05 -11.36 -9.40
C HIS A 48 -3.61 -10.10 -10.05
N PHE A 49 -4.82 -10.17 -10.59
CA PHE A 49 -5.46 -9.02 -11.22
C PHE A 49 -6.92 -8.91 -10.81
N HIS A 50 -7.35 -7.68 -10.59
CA HIS A 50 -8.73 -7.33 -10.27
C HIS A 50 -9.31 -6.44 -11.37
N SER A 51 -10.47 -6.82 -11.88
CA SER A 51 -11.19 -6.07 -12.91
C SER A 51 -12.29 -5.25 -12.27
N PHE A 52 -12.22 -3.93 -12.43
CA PHE A 52 -13.24 -3.00 -11.97
C PHE A 52 -14.26 -2.77 -13.07
N TRP A 53 -15.54 -2.81 -12.71
CA TRP A 53 -16.65 -2.55 -13.62
C TRP A 53 -17.36 -1.27 -13.18
N ASN A 54 -17.77 -0.44 -14.13
CA ASN A 54 -18.56 0.75 -13.82
C ASN A 54 -20.05 0.37 -13.59
N LYS A 55 -20.88 1.36 -13.23
CA LYS A 55 -22.33 1.16 -13.02
C LYS A 55 -23.05 0.57 -14.23
N SER A 56 -22.56 0.82 -15.44
CA SER A 56 -23.10 0.27 -16.69
C SER A 56 -22.56 -1.13 -17.02
N ARG A 57 -21.95 -1.84 -16.06
CA ARG A 57 -21.30 -3.16 -16.24
C ARG A 57 -20.28 -3.20 -17.39
N THR A 58 -19.64 -2.07 -17.66
CA THR A 58 -18.54 -1.96 -18.60
C THR A 58 -17.22 -2.02 -17.83
N HIS A 59 -16.28 -2.84 -18.29
CA HIS A 59 -14.95 -2.93 -17.67
C HIS A 59 -14.29 -1.55 -17.72
N SER A 60 -13.94 -1.00 -16.56
CA SER A 60 -13.44 0.36 -16.42
C SER A 60 -11.92 0.38 -16.23
N LYS A 61 -11.38 -0.47 -15.35
CA LYS A 61 -9.96 -0.51 -15.01
C LYS A 61 -9.53 -1.92 -14.61
N THR A 62 -8.27 -2.26 -14.82
CA THR A 62 -7.64 -3.46 -14.28
C THR A 62 -6.54 -3.05 -13.30
N GLN A 63 -6.60 -3.57 -12.08
CA GLN A 63 -5.51 -3.47 -11.11
C GLN A 63 -4.70 -4.75 -11.12
N ILE A 64 -3.39 -4.61 -11.10
CA ILE A 64 -2.42 -5.68 -11.01
C ILE A 64 -1.80 -5.64 -9.63
N PHE A 65 -1.78 -6.79 -8.97
CA PHE A 65 -0.99 -7.06 -7.77
C PHE A 65 0.14 -8.02 -8.17
N LEU A 66 1.37 -7.62 -7.89
CA LEU A 66 2.53 -8.43 -8.17
C LEU A 66 3.32 -8.66 -6.89
N PHE A 67 3.71 -9.89 -6.64
CA PHE A 67 4.47 -10.30 -5.46
C PHE A 67 5.80 -10.93 -5.88
N ARG A 68 6.86 -10.73 -5.10
CA ARG A 68 8.14 -11.40 -5.33
C ARG A 68 8.11 -12.86 -4.90
N LYS A 69 7.35 -13.13 -3.84
CA LYS A 69 7.21 -14.40 -3.16
C LYS A 69 5.81 -14.93 -3.36
N ILE A 70 5.68 -16.24 -3.62
CA ILE A 70 4.37 -16.87 -3.84
C ILE A 70 3.55 -16.85 -2.56
N GLU A 71 4.21 -16.99 -1.41
CA GLU A 71 3.60 -16.98 -0.08
C GLU A 71 2.89 -15.65 0.22
N ASN A 72 3.41 -14.54 -0.31
CA ASN A 72 2.74 -13.24 -0.19
C ASN A 72 1.50 -13.14 -1.10
N LEU A 73 1.52 -13.80 -2.26
CA LEU A 73 0.34 -13.90 -3.11
C LEU A 73 -0.71 -14.81 -2.48
N GLU A 74 -0.32 -15.95 -1.92
CA GLU A 74 -1.23 -16.87 -1.22
C GLU A 74 -1.95 -16.17 -0.07
N LYS A 75 -1.22 -15.46 0.80
CA LYS A 75 -1.82 -14.62 1.86
C LYS A 75 -2.77 -13.56 1.31
N TYR A 76 -2.42 -12.93 0.19
CA TYR A 76 -3.30 -11.94 -0.44
C TYR A 76 -4.61 -12.58 -0.93
N LEU A 77 -4.53 -13.74 -1.59
CA LEU A 77 -5.70 -14.46 -2.11
C LEU A 77 -6.58 -15.00 -0.98
N GLU A 78 -5.96 -15.50 0.09
CA GLU A 78 -6.65 -15.91 1.31
C GLU A 78 -7.41 -14.72 1.91
N ALA A 79 -6.76 -13.57 2.05
CA ALA A 79 -7.42 -12.35 2.51
C ALA A 79 -8.58 -11.92 1.61
N GLU A 80 -8.42 -12.01 0.29
CA GLU A 80 -9.48 -11.67 -0.67
C GLU A 80 -10.69 -12.59 -0.55
N SER A 81 -10.49 -13.87 -0.20
CA SER A 81 -11.57 -14.84 -0.01
C SER A 81 -12.43 -14.58 1.24
N LEU A 82 -11.87 -13.90 2.25
CA LEU A 82 -12.57 -13.55 3.48
C LEU A 82 -13.57 -12.40 3.26
N SER A 83 -14.76 -12.49 3.86
CA SER A 83 -15.66 -11.34 3.98
C SER A 83 -15.05 -10.27 4.88
N TRP A 84 -15.39 -8.99 4.65
CA TRP A 84 -15.07 -7.98 5.65
C TRP A 84 -15.85 -8.24 6.94
N TYR A 85 -17.17 -8.44 6.83
CA TYR A 85 -18.02 -8.73 7.97
C TYR A 85 -17.58 -10.03 8.69
N GLY A 86 -17.21 -9.90 9.96
CA GLY A 86 -16.87 -11.02 10.85
C GLY A 86 -15.43 -11.54 10.72
N ASN A 87 -14.65 -11.09 9.73
CA ASN A 87 -13.25 -11.49 9.53
C ASN A 87 -12.31 -10.29 9.40
N GLU A 88 -12.73 -9.09 9.84
CA GLU A 88 -12.00 -7.83 9.64
C GLU A 88 -10.56 -7.94 10.17
N ARG A 89 -10.38 -8.57 11.33
CA ARG A 89 -9.07 -8.78 11.96
C ARG A 89 -8.15 -9.66 11.11
N GLU A 90 -8.61 -10.86 10.76
CA GLU A 90 -7.80 -11.83 10.01
C GLU A 90 -7.48 -11.32 8.62
N LYS A 91 -8.48 -10.80 7.91
CA LYS A 91 -8.31 -10.18 6.60
C LYS A 91 -7.28 -9.05 6.63
N SER A 92 -7.31 -8.21 7.66
CA SER A 92 -6.34 -7.11 7.81
C SER A 92 -4.91 -7.60 8.05
N ILE A 93 -4.74 -8.66 8.83
CA ILE A 93 -3.43 -9.27 9.09
C ILE A 93 -2.87 -9.83 7.78
N LEU A 94 -3.63 -10.68 7.08
CA LEU A 94 -3.21 -11.29 5.83
C LEU A 94 -2.86 -10.25 4.76
N LEU A 95 -3.67 -9.19 4.61
CA LEU A 95 -3.36 -8.08 3.70
C LEU A 95 -2.06 -7.36 4.08
N GLY A 96 -1.88 -7.05 5.36
CA GLY A 96 -0.68 -6.38 5.86
C GLY A 96 0.59 -7.20 5.61
N GLU A 97 0.53 -8.50 5.89
CA GLU A 97 1.62 -9.44 5.68
C GLU A 97 1.93 -9.64 4.20
N ALA A 98 0.90 -9.83 3.37
CA ALA A 98 1.03 -9.92 1.92
C ALA A 98 1.78 -8.72 1.34
N LEU A 99 1.48 -7.51 1.83
CA LEU A 99 2.09 -6.26 1.39
C LEU A 99 3.44 -5.94 2.06
N ASN A 100 3.91 -6.81 2.97
CA ASN A 100 5.10 -6.62 3.80
C ASN A 100 5.09 -5.28 4.55
N TYR A 101 3.99 -4.98 5.23
CA TYR A 101 3.93 -3.91 6.20
C TYR A 101 4.60 -4.32 7.51
N PRO A 102 5.11 -3.36 8.30
CA PRO A 102 5.76 -3.71 9.56
C PRO A 102 4.74 -4.32 10.52
N GLU A 103 5.13 -5.38 11.21
CA GLU A 103 4.26 -6.15 12.10
C GLU A 103 3.55 -5.25 13.14
N PHE A 104 4.27 -4.32 13.76
CA PHE A 104 3.66 -3.40 14.73
C PHE A 104 2.54 -2.55 14.12
N ALA A 105 2.65 -2.15 12.85
CA ALA A 105 1.61 -1.35 12.19
C ALA A 105 0.40 -2.20 11.82
N ILE A 106 0.60 -3.48 11.48
CA ILE A 106 -0.49 -4.43 11.28
C ILE A 106 -1.26 -4.61 12.60
N GLN A 107 -0.54 -4.82 13.71
CA GLN A 107 -1.15 -4.97 15.03
C GLN A 107 -1.86 -3.69 15.49
N ASP A 108 -1.28 -2.51 15.24
CA ASP A 108 -1.95 -1.24 15.49
C ASP A 108 -3.28 -1.15 14.75
N PHE A 109 -3.26 -1.42 13.44
CA PHE A 109 -4.46 -1.33 12.61
C PHE A 109 -5.57 -2.25 13.13
N VAL A 110 -5.22 -3.51 13.42
CA VAL A 110 -6.17 -4.50 13.97
C VAL A 110 -6.78 -4.03 15.28
N LYS A 111 -5.98 -3.51 16.22
CA LYS A 111 -6.50 -2.99 17.50
C LYS A 111 -7.45 -1.81 17.29
N MET A 112 -7.10 -0.91 16.36
CA MET A 112 -7.90 0.27 16.05
C MET A 112 -9.24 -0.04 15.39
N LEU A 113 -9.46 -1.24 14.85
CA LEU A 113 -10.75 -1.61 14.23
C LEU A 113 -11.93 -1.55 15.22
N ASN A 114 -11.67 -1.77 16.51
CA ASN A 114 -12.69 -1.82 17.55
C ASN A 114 -12.73 -0.56 18.42
N GLU A 115 -11.95 0.46 18.09
CA GLU A 115 -11.86 1.69 18.88
C GLU A 115 -12.75 2.80 18.31
N GLU A 116 -13.42 3.51 19.21
CA GLU A 116 -14.13 4.71 18.85
C GLU A 116 -13.13 5.89 18.76
N ASN A 117 -12.95 6.44 17.56
CA ASN A 117 -12.05 7.57 17.26
C ASN A 117 -10.56 7.37 17.65
N PRO A 118 -9.88 6.33 17.14
CA PRO A 118 -8.46 6.12 17.41
C PRO A 118 -7.60 7.26 16.85
N GLN A 119 -6.67 7.76 17.66
CA GLN A 119 -5.60 8.65 17.18
C GLN A 119 -4.64 7.88 16.30
N LYS A 120 -4.66 8.19 15.00
CA LYS A 120 -3.95 7.41 14.00
C LYS A 120 -3.27 8.27 12.95
N MET A 121 -2.22 7.71 12.38
CA MET A 121 -1.49 8.29 11.27
C MET A 121 -1.54 7.34 10.09
N SER A 122 -1.37 7.90 8.89
CA SER A 122 -1.12 7.13 7.68
C SER A 122 0.19 7.54 7.05
N PHE A 123 0.86 6.58 6.45
CA PHE A 123 2.07 6.75 5.67
C PHE A 123 1.82 6.26 4.25
N LYS A 124 2.31 6.99 3.23
CA LYS A 124 2.39 6.53 1.84
C LYS A 124 3.66 7.05 1.16
N ASN A 125 4.22 6.28 0.23
CA ASN A 125 5.35 6.70 -0.58
C ASN A 125 5.35 5.98 -1.94
N PHE A 126 4.64 6.56 -2.91
CA PHE A 126 4.53 5.98 -4.26
C PHE A 126 5.86 5.89 -4.99
N ASP A 127 6.79 6.80 -4.71
CA ASP A 127 8.12 6.81 -5.33
C ASP A 127 8.92 5.55 -4.99
N PHE A 128 8.60 4.93 -3.85
CA PHE A 128 9.20 3.69 -3.36
C PHE A 128 8.18 2.54 -3.33
N GLY A 129 7.03 2.69 -3.99
CA GLY A 129 6.04 1.61 -4.14
C GLY A 129 5.26 1.27 -2.87
N TYR A 130 5.08 2.21 -1.95
CA TYR A 130 4.21 2.09 -0.79
C TYR A 130 2.88 2.80 -1.05
N ASP A 131 1.82 2.01 -1.23
CA ASP A 131 0.43 2.51 -1.37
C ASP A 131 -0.10 3.05 -0.03
N GLY A 132 0.40 2.47 1.07
CA GLY A 132 0.36 3.06 2.39
C GLY A 132 -0.30 2.18 3.43
N PHE A 133 -0.04 2.50 4.69
CA PHE A 133 -0.65 1.83 5.84
C PHE A 133 -0.96 2.85 6.93
N VAL A 134 -1.85 2.43 7.83
CA VAL A 134 -2.32 3.21 8.98
C VAL A 134 -1.72 2.60 10.25
N PHE A 135 -1.33 3.43 11.19
CA PHE A 135 -0.67 3.04 12.45
C PHE A 135 -1.02 4.05 13.55
N ARG A 136 -0.76 3.72 14.82
CA ARG A 136 -1.02 4.65 15.93
C ARG A 136 -0.01 5.78 15.95
N VAL A 137 -0.46 6.97 16.35
CA VAL A 137 0.41 8.15 16.42
C VAL A 137 1.64 7.91 17.31
N GLU A 138 1.49 7.17 18.42
CA GLU A 138 2.59 6.81 19.33
C GLU A 138 3.70 5.97 18.67
N ASN A 139 3.37 5.18 17.64
CA ASN A 139 4.33 4.34 16.93
C ASN A 139 5.00 5.07 15.76
N PHE A 140 4.83 6.39 15.65
CA PHE A 140 5.44 7.17 14.58
C PHE A 140 6.96 7.01 14.51
N ARG A 141 7.64 6.97 15.66
CA ARG A 141 9.09 6.77 15.66
C ARG A 141 9.50 5.41 15.08
N LYS A 142 8.79 4.34 15.43
CA LYS A 142 9.02 2.99 14.87
C LYS A 142 8.81 2.97 13.35
N VAL A 143 7.84 3.74 12.83
CA VAL A 143 7.67 3.89 11.38
C VAL A 143 8.87 4.59 10.75
N LEU A 144 9.41 5.65 11.36
CA LEU A 144 10.60 6.32 10.85
C LEU A 144 11.82 5.39 10.82
N ASP A 145 12.04 4.61 11.88
CA ASP A 145 13.15 3.66 11.97
C ASP A 145 12.98 2.52 10.96
N TRP A 146 11.76 2.01 10.79
CA TRP A 146 11.46 1.03 9.76
C TRP A 146 11.69 1.59 8.34
N LEU A 147 11.27 2.82 8.05
CA LEU A 147 11.54 3.44 6.74
C LEU A 147 13.03 3.58 6.47
N LYS A 148 13.82 3.90 7.50
CA LYS A 148 15.28 3.95 7.40
C LYS A 148 15.87 2.57 7.08
N SER A 149 15.39 1.50 7.73
CA SER A 149 15.86 0.13 7.45
C SER A 149 15.47 -0.37 6.06
N GLN A 150 14.38 0.16 5.49
CA GLN A 150 13.96 -0.11 4.12
C GLN A 150 14.60 0.84 3.08
N GLU A 151 15.53 1.70 3.48
CA GLU A 151 16.17 2.74 2.65
C GLU A 151 15.15 3.66 1.96
N VAL A 152 13.98 3.88 2.58
CA VAL A 152 12.92 4.73 2.04
C VAL A 152 13.19 6.18 2.44
N PRO A 153 13.40 7.09 1.48
CA PRO A 153 13.69 8.48 1.79
C PRO A 153 12.50 9.16 2.42
N PHE A 154 12.68 9.58 3.67
CA PHE A 154 11.68 10.32 4.42
C PHE A 154 11.16 11.57 3.69
N LYS A 155 12.03 12.32 2.98
CA LYS A 155 11.64 13.53 2.24
C LYS A 155 10.61 13.29 1.13
N LYS A 156 10.49 12.05 0.64
CA LYS A 156 9.53 11.67 -0.43
C LYS A 156 8.29 10.96 0.12
N SER A 157 8.19 10.85 1.44
CA SER A 157 7.11 10.20 2.14
C SER A 157 6.01 11.22 2.46
N HIS A 158 4.76 10.77 2.35
CA HIS A 158 3.61 11.55 2.76
C HIS A 158 3.03 10.95 4.03
N PHE A 159 2.84 11.80 5.04
CA PHE A 159 2.20 11.43 6.28
C PHE A 159 0.93 12.25 6.46
N ARG A 160 -0.11 11.61 6.98
CA ARG A 160 -1.33 12.28 7.40
C ARG A 160 -1.64 11.85 8.83
N VAL A 161 -2.17 12.77 9.62
CA VAL A 161 -2.69 12.48 10.96
C VAL A 161 -4.21 12.59 10.94
N PHE A 162 -4.88 11.71 11.68
CA PHE A 162 -6.31 11.75 11.89
C PHE A 162 -6.60 12.32 13.28
N GLU A 163 -7.12 13.54 13.31
CA GLU A 163 -7.46 14.28 14.52
C GLU A 163 -8.86 14.88 14.36
N ASN A 164 -9.69 14.81 15.41
CA ASN A 164 -11.04 15.38 15.43
C ASN A 164 -11.89 14.95 14.23
N GLY A 165 -11.85 13.66 13.88
CA GLY A 165 -12.64 13.08 12.78
C GLY A 165 -12.13 13.44 11.37
N LYS A 166 -10.99 14.12 11.22
CA LYS A 166 -10.50 14.60 9.92
C LYS A 166 -9.03 14.22 9.69
N TRP A 167 -8.73 13.80 8.45
CA TRP A 167 -7.36 13.61 8.01
C TRP A 167 -6.70 14.95 7.62
N ARG A 168 -5.51 15.20 8.16
CA ARG A 168 -4.69 16.38 7.83
C ARG A 168 -3.32 15.94 7.38
N ASP A 169 -2.82 16.55 6.32
CA ASP A 169 -1.46 16.30 5.84
C ASP A 169 -0.47 16.94 6.81
N LEU A 170 0.59 16.20 7.16
CA LEU A 170 1.67 16.73 7.98
C LEU A 170 2.74 17.35 7.09
N SER A 171 3.03 18.63 7.31
CA SER A 171 4.16 19.29 6.68
C SER A 171 5.48 18.74 7.23
N GLN A 172 6.53 18.76 6.40
CA GLN A 172 7.87 18.28 6.79
C GLN A 172 8.36 18.92 8.10
N GLY A 173 8.17 20.23 8.27
CA GLY A 173 8.58 20.94 9.49
C GLY A 173 7.85 20.50 10.76
N LYS A 174 6.59 20.03 10.66
CA LYS A 174 5.88 19.44 11.82
C LYS A 174 6.43 18.07 12.17
N ILE A 175 6.81 17.27 11.19
CA ILE A 175 7.38 15.95 11.41
C ILE A 175 8.77 16.05 12.03
N GLU A 176 9.58 17.01 11.60
CA GLU A 176 10.91 17.22 12.16
C GLU A 176 10.85 17.63 13.64
N ARG A 177 9.86 18.42 14.08
CA ARG A 177 9.66 18.72 15.52
C ARG A 177 9.34 17.47 16.34
N VAL A 178 8.51 16.57 15.81
CA VAL A 178 8.22 15.28 16.48
C VAL A 178 9.47 14.38 16.64
N LYS A 179 10.53 14.60 15.85
CA LYS A 179 11.82 13.89 16.07
C LYS A 179 12.63 14.42 17.26
N TYR A 180 12.37 15.62 17.75
CA TYR A 180 13.16 16.29 18.79
C TYR A 180 12.46 16.37 20.15
N GLU A 181 11.15 16.10 20.21
CA GLU A 181 10.35 16.23 21.45
C GLU A 181 10.05 14.88 22.13
N ASN A 182 10.55 13.74 21.61
CA ASN A 182 10.45 12.41 22.22
C ASN A 182 11.79 11.68 22.24
#